data_AF-A0A1H9U599-F1
#
_entry.id   AF-A0A1H9U599-F1
#
_cell.length_a   1.000
_cell.length_b   1.000
_cell.length_c   1.000
_cell.angle_alpha   90.00
_cell.angle_beta   90.00
_cell.angle_gamma   90.00
#
_symmetry.space_group_name_H-M   'P 1'
#
loop_
_entity.id
_entity.type
_entity.pdbx_description
1 polymer ?
#
loop_
_entity_poly.entity_id
_entity_poly.type
_entity_poly.pdbx_seq_one_letter_code
_entity_poly.pdbx_strand_id
1 'polypeptide(L)' 'MQEKERTGTVRRHTRRIGRFDSRTTLPPDSDAEHISAELTDGVLTVNVPKAGKEQAQRIEITG' A
#
# COMPACT_ATOMS: atom_id res chain seq x y z
N MET A 1 -11.69 22.50 -0.27
CA MET A 1 -10.26 22.73 -0.54
C MET A 1 -10.18 23.92 -1.47
N GLN A 2 -9.89 25.12 -0.96
CA GLN A 2 -9.80 26.32 -1.79
C GLN A 2 -8.43 26.37 -2.48
N GLU A 3 -8.44 26.44 -3.81
CA GLU A 3 -7.25 26.66 -4.62
C GLU A 3 -6.83 28.12 -4.46
N LYS A 4 -5.76 28.38 -3.70
CA LYS A 4 -5.15 29.70 -3.65
C LYS A 4 -4.31 29.87 -4.91
N GLU A 5 -4.83 30.63 -5.87
CA GLU A 5 -4.09 31.09 -7.04
C GLU A 5 -2.85 31.86 -6.59
N ARG A 6 -1.67 31.24 -6.78
CA ARG A 6 -0.38 31.91 -6.60
C ARG A 6 -0.02 32.56 -7.94
N THR A 7 -0.48 33.80 -8.15
CA THR A 7 -0.13 34.64 -9.32
C THR A 7 1.33 35.06 -9.25
N GLY A 8 2.24 34.14 -9.56
CA GLY A 8 3.67 34.40 -9.70
C GLY A 8 4.26 33.42 -10.72
N THR A 9 5.07 33.92 -11.66
CA THR A 9 5.70 33.09 -12.67
C THR A 9 6.67 32.10 -12.01
N VAL A 10 6.28 30.82 -11.96
CA VAL A 10 7.13 29.73 -11.46
C VAL A 10 8.30 29.55 -12.44
N ARG A 11 9.47 30.09 -12.10
CA ARG A 11 10.65 30.03 -12.98
C ARG A 11 11.34 28.66 -12.99
N ARG A 12 11.12 27.83 -11.98
CA ARG A 12 11.67 26.46 -11.89
C ARG A 12 10.84 25.63 -10.92
N HIS A 13 10.41 24.45 -11.36
CA HIS A 13 9.68 23.49 -10.55
C HIS A 13 10.46 22.17 -10.50
N THR A 14 11.10 21.87 -9.37
CA THR A 14 11.95 20.66 -9.23
C THR A 14 11.20 19.45 -8.67
N ARG A 15 10.10 19.67 -7.93
CA ARG A 15 9.34 18.60 -7.29
C ARG A 15 8.20 18.14 -8.20
N ARG A 16 7.88 16.85 -8.21
CA ARG A 16 6.66 16.36 -8.87
C ARG A 16 5.46 16.70 -7.96
N ILE A 17 4.54 17.53 -8.44
CA ILE A 17 3.25 17.78 -7.78
C ILE A 17 2.13 17.30 -8.70
N GLY A 18 1.06 16.78 -8.12
CA GLY A 18 -0.09 16.28 -8.86
C GLY A 18 -0.69 15.03 -8.23
N ARG A 19 -1.76 14.55 -8.86
CA ARG A 19 -2.38 13.28 -8.50
C ARG A 19 -1.44 12.12 -8.90
N PHE A 20 -1.32 11.13 -8.04
CA PHE A 20 -0.61 9.88 -8.34
C PHE A 20 -1.52 8.69 -8.09
N ASP A 21 -1.25 7.60 -8.81
CA ASP A 21 -1.87 6.29 -8.67
C ASP A 21 -0.73 5.27 -8.62
N SER A 22 -0.80 4.33 -7.68
CA SER A 22 0.20 3.26 -7.52
C SER A 22 -0.53 1.94 -7.33
N ARG A 23 -0.26 0.99 -8.22
CA ARG A 23 -0.86 -0.35 -8.21
C ARG A 23 0.24 -1.40 -8.08
N THR A 24 0.07 -2.32 -7.13
CA THR A 24 0.94 -3.47 -6.97
C THR A 24 0.11 -4.74 -6.87
N THR A 25 0.66 -5.86 -7.29
CA THR A 25 0.03 -7.17 -7.14
C THR A 25 0.49 -7.78 -5.83
N LEU A 26 -0.45 -8.19 -5.00
CA LEU A 26 -0.14 -8.86 -3.74
C LEU A 26 0.16 -10.35 -3.99
N PRO A 27 1.09 -10.96 -3.22
CA PRO A 27 1.29 -12.40 -3.21
C PRO A 27 -0.01 -13.17 -2.89
N PRO A 28 -0.19 -14.41 -3.38
CA PRO A 28 -1.40 -15.19 -3.16
C PRO A 28 -1.68 -15.45 -1.67
N ASP A 29 -0.62 -15.66 -0.87
CA ASP A 29 -0.71 -15.92 0.57
C ASP A 29 -0.76 -14.63 1.39
N SER A 30 -1.48 -13.61 0.93
CA SER A 30 -1.66 -12.35 1.65
C SER A 30 -3.00 -12.34 2.37
N ASP A 31 -3.01 -11.91 3.62
CA ASP A 31 -4.23 -11.70 4.38
C ASP A 31 -4.78 -10.31 4.03
N ALA A 32 -5.77 -10.29 3.15
CA ALA A 32 -6.40 -9.07 2.66
C ALA A 32 -7.33 -8.40 3.70
N GLU A 33 -7.76 -9.13 4.73
CA GLU A 33 -8.66 -8.60 5.77
C GLU A 33 -7.91 -7.77 6.80
N HIS A 34 -6.61 -8.06 7.01
CA HIS A 34 -5.78 -7.41 8.04
C HIS A 34 -4.75 -6.41 7.46
N ILE A 35 -5.01 -5.86 6.28
CA ILE A 35 -4.14 -4.82 5.68
C ILE A 35 -4.22 -3.53 6.50
N SER A 36 -3.08 -2.93 6.82
CA SER A 36 -2.99 -1.62 7.46
C SER A 36 -2.12 -0.64 6.66
N ALA A 37 -2.34 0.66 6.86
CA ALA A 37 -1.58 1.71 6.20
C ALA A 37 -1.31 2.88 7.14
N GLU A 38 -0.09 3.43 7.06
CA GLU A 38 0.37 4.54 7.88
C GLU A 38 1.10 5.57 7.02
N LEU A 39 0.85 6.86 7.30
CA LEU A 39 1.51 7.98 6.61
C LEU A 39 2.31 8.78 7.64
N THR A 40 3.63 8.62 7.60
CA THR A 40 4.54 9.24 8.56
C THR A 40 5.70 9.87 7.79
N ASP A 41 6.08 11.10 8.15
CA ASP A 41 7.19 11.85 7.53
C ASP A 41 7.14 11.94 5.99
N GLY A 42 5.92 11.93 5.42
CA GLY A 42 5.71 11.99 3.98
C GLY A 42 5.90 10.65 3.24
N VAL A 43 6.02 9.54 3.97
CA VAL A 43 6.12 8.17 3.43
C VAL A 43 4.85 7.41 3.77
N LEU A 44 4.20 6.86 2.74
CA LEU A 44 3.08 5.94 2.89
C LEU A 44 3.61 4.52 3.03
N THR A 45 3.44 3.92 4.20
CA THR A 45 3.77 2.52 4.48
C THR A 45 2.48 1.70 4.46
N VAL A 46 2.44 0.66 3.64
CA VAL A 46 1.31 -0.28 3.58
C VAL A 46 1.81 -1.64 4.10
N ASN A 47 1.22 -2.11 5.19
CA ASN A 47 1.52 -3.40 5.77
C ASN A 47 0.51 -4.44 5.27
N VAL A 48 1.02 -5.45 4.57
CA VAL A 48 0.22 -6.58 4.08
C VAL A 48 0.70 -7.82 4.81
N PRO A 49 -0.05 -8.29 5.83
CA PRO A 49 0.31 -9.50 6.54
C PRO A 49 0.23 -10.71 5.62
N LYS A 50 1.08 -11.71 5.89
CA LYS A 50 0.97 -13.02 5.23
C LYS A 50 -0.19 -13.78 5.87
N ALA A 51 -0.96 -14.46 5.04
CA ALA A 51 -1.94 -15.44 5.50
C ALA A 51 -1.23 -16.44 6.42
N GLY A 52 -1.83 -16.68 7.59
CA GLY A 52 -1.28 -17.61 8.57
C GLY A 52 -1.00 -18.95 7.91
N LYS A 53 0.16 -19.56 8.21
CA LYS A 53 0.46 -20.92 7.72
C LYS A 53 -0.66 -21.84 8.21
N GLU A 54 -1.40 -22.45 7.30
CA GLU A 54 -2.30 -23.54 7.64
C GLU A 54 -1.48 -24.59 8.42
N GLN A 55 -1.94 -24.88 9.64
CA GLN A 55 -1.28 -25.88 10.47
C GLN A 55 -1.36 -27.21 9.73
N ALA A 56 -0.22 -27.86 9.49
CA ALA A 56 -0.18 -29.12 8.78
C ALA A 56 -1.14 -30.13 9.43
N GLN A 57 -2.21 -30.49 8.72
CA GLN A 57 -3.17 -31.46 9.21
C GLN A 57 -2.65 -32.87 8.95
N ARG A 58 -2.67 -33.72 9.98
CA ARG A 58 -2.33 -35.13 9.85
C ARG A 58 -3.48 -35.83 9.13
N ILE A 59 -3.22 -36.28 7.90
CA ILE A 59 -4.17 -37.11 7.15
C ILE A 59 -3.88 -38.58 7.48
N GLU A 60 -4.86 -39.28 8.04
CA GLU A 60 -4.80 -40.74 8.22
C GLU A 60 -5.08 -41.42 6.87
N ILE A 61 -4.17 -42.29 6.42
CA ILE A 61 -4.37 -43.10 5.22
C ILE A 61 -5.01 -44.41 5.66
N THR A 62 -6.30 -44.58 5.34
CA THR A 62 -6.99 -45.87 5.50
C THR A 62 -6.71 -46.74 4.28
N GLY A 63 -6.07 -47.89 4.50
CA GLY A 63 -5.87 -48.95 3.51
C GLY A 63 -6.91 -50.05 3.60
#